data_AF-A0A7T5EW81-F1
#
_entry.id   AF-A0A7T5EW81-F1
#
_cell.length_a   1.000
_cell.length_b   1.000
_cell.length_c   1.000
_cell.angle_alpha   90.00
_cell.angle_beta   90.00
_cell.angle_gamma   90.00
#
_symmetry.space_group_name_H-M   'P 1'
#
loop_
_entity.id
_entity.type
_entity.pdbx_description
1 polymer ?
#
loop_
_entity_poly.entity_id
_entity_poly.type
_entity_poly.pdbx_seq_one_letter_code
_entity_poly.pdbx_strand_id
1 'polypeptide(L)'
;MVLWSVFELVPRWLHMSIVLLWLFALLFYADAWGKRTGKHLSLILNIILAQLPGLSLSALSFWTIEHGQLNEWMNGGLEMWTSPLLRLWEWLPRASYQGLSAAYLAACLTPYLLVSLQILWYFTAQRFMGKYQWVLH
;
A
#
# COMPACT_ATOMS: atom_id res chain seq x y z
N MET A 1 21.53 -7.97 12.96
CA MET A 1 21.64 -9.29 12.30
C MET A 1 20.59 -10.31 12.76
N VAL A 2 20.09 -10.27 14.01
CA VAL A 2 19.19 -11.33 14.54
C VAL A 2 17.73 -11.26 14.04
N LEU A 3 17.18 -10.06 13.78
CA LEU A 3 15.78 -9.91 13.37
C LEU A 3 15.47 -10.51 11.99
N TRP A 4 16.43 -10.54 11.07
CA TRP A 4 16.22 -11.04 9.69
C TRP A 4 15.96 -12.55 9.62
N SER A 5 16.60 -13.32 10.51
CA SER A 5 16.43 -14.78 10.58
C SER A 5 15.00 -15.21 10.95
N VAL A 6 14.23 -14.34 11.63
CA VAL A 6 12.82 -14.60 11.96
C VAL A 6 11.91 -14.38 10.74
N PHE A 7 12.21 -13.38 9.90
CA PHE A 7 11.46 -13.09 8.68
C PHE A 7 11.76 -14.11 7.55
N GLU A 8 12.96 -14.70 7.51
CA GLU A 8 13.29 -15.76 6.55
C GLU A 8 12.59 -17.10 6.84
N LEU A 9 12.31 -17.38 8.11
CA LEU A 9 11.62 -18.59 8.57
C LEU A 9 10.11 -18.55 8.34
N VAL A 10 9.55 -17.35 8.18
CA VAL A 10 8.13 -17.18 7.93
C VAL A 10 7.87 -17.32 6.43
N PRO A 11 7.03 -18.30 6.00
CA PRO A 11 6.75 -18.50 4.59
C PRO A 11 6.28 -17.20 3.94
N ARG A 12 6.78 -16.86 2.74
CA ARG A 12 6.35 -15.67 1.97
C ARG A 12 4.82 -15.55 1.89
N TRP A 13 4.12 -16.68 1.82
CA TRP A 13 2.66 -16.77 1.85
C TRP A 13 2.03 -16.20 3.13
N LEU A 14 2.66 -16.42 4.29
CA LEU A 14 2.20 -15.90 5.56
C LEU A 14 2.34 -14.38 5.61
N HIS A 15 3.44 -13.84 5.07
CA HIS A 15 3.61 -12.39 4.91
C HIS A 15 2.55 -11.79 3.98
N MET A 16 2.29 -12.43 2.83
CA MET A 16 1.22 -12.02 1.93
C MET A 16 -0.14 -12.02 2.62
N SER A 17 -0.47 -13.08 3.37
CA SER A 17 -1.71 -13.17 4.13
C SER A 17 -1.82 -12.11 5.23
N ILE A 18 -0.74 -11.81 5.95
CA ILE A 18 -0.73 -10.77 6.99
C ILE A 18 -0.96 -9.39 6.37
N VAL A 19 -0.27 -9.05 5.28
CA VAL A 19 -0.45 -7.75 4.61
C VAL A 19 -1.85 -7.64 4.00
N LEU A 20 -2.37 -8.72 3.39
CA LEU A 20 -3.73 -8.74 2.86
C LEU A 20 -4.79 -8.61 3.97
N LEU A 21 -4.63 -9.35 5.07
CA LEU A 21 -5.50 -9.23 6.25
C LEU A 21 -5.43 -7.83 6.85
N TRP A 22 -4.25 -7.23 6.88
CA TRP A 22 -4.08 -5.87 7.37
C TRP A 22 -4.75 -4.84 6.46
N LEU A 23 -4.58 -4.93 5.13
CA LEU A 23 -5.30 -4.09 4.17
C LEU A 23 -6.82 -4.27 4.26
N PHE A 24 -7.29 -5.51 4.44
CA PHE A 24 -8.71 -5.81 4.60
C PHE A 24 -9.27 -5.27 5.92
N ALA A 25 -8.54 -5.45 7.02
CA ALA A 25 -8.88 -4.91 8.31
C ALA A 25 -8.91 -3.37 8.28
N LEU A 26 -7.97 -2.74 7.59
CA LEU A 26 -7.93 -1.28 7.40
C LEU A 26 -9.13 -0.76 6.62
N LEU A 27 -9.54 -1.46 5.54
CA LEU A 27 -10.76 -1.12 4.79
C LEU A 27 -12.01 -1.23 5.67
N PHE A 28 -12.11 -2.27 6.48
CA PHE A 28 -13.22 -2.46 7.42
C PHE A 28 -13.23 -1.42 8.54
N TYR A 29 -12.06 -1.11 9.11
CA TYR A 29 -11.92 -0.13 10.19
C TYR A 29 -12.21 1.29 9.69
N ALA A 30 -11.77 1.62 8.48
CA ALA A 30 -12.12 2.85 7.79
C ALA A 30 -13.64 2.96 7.62
N ASP A 31 -14.32 1.93 7.09
CA ASP A 31 -15.79 1.94 6.93
C ASP A 31 -16.52 2.10 8.29
N ALA A 32 -16.11 1.34 9.31
CA ALA A 32 -16.70 1.40 10.65
C ALA A 32 -16.54 2.78 11.31
N TRP A 33 -15.39 3.43 11.14
CA TRP A 33 -15.13 4.77 11.68
C TRP A 33 -15.87 5.85 10.88
N GLY A 34 -15.92 5.71 9.55
CA GLY A 34 -16.66 6.60 8.66
C GLY A 34 -18.13 6.70 9.04
N LYS A 35 -18.75 5.55 9.34
CA LYS A 35 -20.13 5.47 9.84
C LYS A 35 -20.34 6.13 11.20
N ARG A 36 -19.34 6.08 12.09
CA ARG A 36 -19.44 6.64 13.46
C ARG A 36 -19.19 8.13 13.55
N THR A 37 -18.32 8.69 12.71
CA THR A 37 -17.90 10.10 12.86
C THR A 37 -18.55 11.05 11.87
N GLY A 38 -19.11 10.56 10.76
CA GLY A 38 -19.64 11.42 9.69
C GLY A 38 -18.59 12.37 9.08
N LYS A 39 -17.31 12.25 9.47
CA LYS A 39 -16.23 13.14 9.09
C LYS A 39 -15.30 12.43 8.11
N HIS A 40 -15.54 12.69 6.83
CA HIS A 40 -14.75 12.19 5.69
C HIS A 40 -13.24 12.44 5.85
N LEU A 41 -12.85 13.57 6.45
CA LEU A 41 -11.46 13.95 6.66
C LEU A 41 -10.70 12.96 7.59
N SER A 42 -11.35 12.47 8.65
CA SER A 42 -10.69 11.57 9.62
C SER A 42 -10.39 10.19 9.00
N LEU A 43 -11.25 9.75 8.08
CA LEU A 43 -11.12 8.49 7.37
C LEU A 43 -9.99 8.53 6.33
N ILE A 44 -9.89 9.63 5.57
CA ILE A 44 -8.79 9.86 4.62
C ILE A 44 -7.45 9.92 5.38
N LEU A 45 -7.40 10.63 6.51
CA LEU A 45 -6.22 10.67 7.36
C LEU A 45 -5.82 9.28 7.86
N ASN A 46 -6.76 8.46 8.30
CA ASN A 46 -6.47 7.09 8.74
C ASN A 46 -5.96 6.21 7.59
N ILE A 47 -6.49 6.34 6.38
CA ILE A 47 -5.99 5.63 5.19
C ILE A 47 -4.54 6.04 4.90
N ILE A 48 -4.24 7.34 4.92
CA ILE A 48 -2.89 7.85 4.68
C ILE A 48 -1.93 7.37 5.77
N LEU A 49 -2.33 7.46 7.05
CA LEU A 49 -1.53 7.01 8.19
C LEU A 49 -1.24 5.52 8.15
N ALA A 50 -2.19 4.71 7.68
CA ALA A 50 -2.00 3.27 7.54
C ALA A 50 -1.01 2.90 6.41
N GLN A 51 -0.95 3.71 5.35
CA GLN A 51 -0.01 3.53 4.24
C GLN A 51 1.32 4.26 4.46
N LEU A 52 1.44 5.02 5.54
CA LEU A 52 2.61 5.85 5.87
C LEU A 52 3.93 5.07 5.78
N PRO A 53 4.07 3.83 6.30
CA PRO A 53 5.33 3.11 6.19
C PRO A 53 5.76 2.86 4.74
N GLY A 54 4.82 2.44 3.87
CA GLY A 54 5.07 2.26 2.45
C GLY A 54 5.38 3.57 1.72
N LEU A 55 4.66 4.63 2.05
CA LEU A 55 4.90 5.97 1.50
C LEU A 55 6.27 6.52 1.90
N SER A 56 6.66 6.35 3.17
CA SER A 56 7.98 6.76 3.69
C SER A 56 9.09 5.97 3.02
N LEU A 57 8.95 4.64 2.88
CA LEU A 57 9.92 3.81 2.18
C LEU A 57 10.07 4.23 0.72
N SER A 58 8.96 4.55 0.04
CA SER A 58 9.06 5.05 -1.34
C SER A 58 9.68 6.43 -1.45
N ALA A 59 9.31 7.37 -0.59
CA ALA A 59 9.84 8.74 -0.62
C ALA A 59 11.35 8.74 -0.36
N LEU A 60 11.79 8.00 0.66
CA LEU A 60 13.20 7.84 0.97
C LEU A 60 13.93 7.08 -0.16
N SER A 61 13.27 6.12 -0.84
CA SER A 61 13.85 5.40 -1.98
C SER A 61 14.13 6.35 -3.14
N PHE A 62 13.19 7.25 -3.48
CA PHE A 62 13.42 8.29 -4.47
C PHE A 62 14.53 9.27 -4.05
N TRP A 63 14.53 9.69 -2.78
CA TRP A 63 15.57 10.58 -2.26
C TRP A 63 16.97 9.96 -2.37
N THR A 64 17.12 8.68 -2.03
CA THR A 64 18.40 7.97 -2.12
C THR A 64 18.88 7.76 -3.56
N ILE A 65 17.95 7.61 -4.52
CA ILE A 65 18.26 7.56 -5.96
C ILE A 65 18.82 8.89 -6.45
N GLU A 66 18.20 10.02 -6.07
CA GLU A 66 18.68 11.36 -6.44
C GLU A 66 20.10 11.63 -5.93
N HIS A 67 20.47 11.02 -4.80
CA HIS A 67 21.79 11.16 -4.18
C HIS A 67 22.77 10.03 -4.57
N GLY A 68 22.39 9.15 -5.50
CA GLY A 68 23.25 8.07 -6.01
C GLY A 68 23.58 6.97 -5.00
N GLN A 69 22.83 6.85 -3.89
CA GLN A 69 23.06 5.87 -2.84
C GLN A 69 21.96 4.80 -2.85
N LEU A 70 22.13 3.71 -3.60
CA LEU A 70 21.19 2.59 -3.49
C LEU A 70 21.34 1.92 -2.12
N ASN A 71 20.34 2.09 -1.26
CA ASN A 71 20.34 1.50 0.08
C ASN A 71 19.54 0.19 0.07
N GLU A 72 20.23 -0.93 0.30
CA GLU A 72 19.63 -2.27 0.34
C GLU A 72 18.51 -2.40 1.39
N TRP A 73 18.63 -1.66 2.50
CA TRP A 73 17.63 -1.67 3.57
C TRP A 73 16.29 -1.10 3.10
N MET A 74 16.34 -0.08 2.24
CA MET A 74 15.18 0.55 1.65
C MET A 74 14.50 -0.36 0.65
N ASN A 75 15.29 -0.97 -0.25
CA ASN A 75 14.79 -1.93 -1.23
C ASN A 75 14.13 -3.13 -0.57
N GLY A 76 14.76 -3.71 0.46
CA GLY A 76 14.20 -4.84 1.20
C GLY A 76 12.91 -4.49 1.94
N GLY A 77 12.84 -3.31 2.57
CA GLY A 77 11.62 -2.83 3.21
C GLY A 77 10.48 -2.61 2.22
N LEU A 78 10.79 -2.05 1.05
CA LEU A 78 9.82 -1.78 -0.01
C LEU A 78 9.31 -3.08 -0.63
N GLU A 79 10.20 -4.07 -0.85
CA GLU A 79 9.85 -5.42 -1.30
C GLU A 79 8.95 -6.14 -0.30
N MET A 80 9.21 -6.02 1.01
CA MET A 80 8.33 -6.59 2.04
C MET A 80 6.94 -5.94 2.04
N TRP A 81 6.88 -4.60 1.96
CA TRP A 81 5.63 -3.85 1.96
C TRP A 81 4.72 -4.23 0.79
N THR A 82 5.34 -4.53 -0.34
CA THR A 82 4.67 -4.75 -1.61
C THR A 82 4.68 -6.21 -2.06
N SER A 83 5.21 -7.10 -1.22
CA SER A 83 5.27 -8.54 -1.44
C SER A 83 3.97 -9.15 -1.97
N PRO A 84 2.75 -8.75 -1.52
CA PRO A 84 1.50 -9.27 -2.08
C PRO A 84 1.30 -9.00 -3.57
N LEU A 85 1.94 -7.96 -4.10
CA LEU A 85 1.80 -7.48 -5.48
C LEU A 85 3.03 -7.82 -6.34
N LEU A 86 4.03 -8.48 -5.75
CA LEU A 86 5.30 -8.80 -6.39
C LEU A 86 5.10 -9.65 -7.66
N ARG A 87 4.15 -10.59 -7.63
CA ARG A 87 3.76 -11.38 -8.82
C ARG A 87 3.16 -10.55 -9.94
N LEU A 88 2.48 -9.44 -9.65
CA LEU A 88 1.96 -8.55 -10.68
C LEU A 88 3.10 -7.78 -11.37
N TRP A 89 4.21 -7.56 -10.67
CA TRP A 89 5.36 -6.88 -11.25
C TRP A 89 6.28 -7.80 -12.03
N GLU A 90 6.26 -9.10 -11.76
CA GLU A 90 6.94 -10.10 -12.60
C GLU A 90 6.41 -10.09 -14.05
N TRP A 91 5.20 -9.57 -14.26
CA TRP A 91 4.57 -9.40 -15.57
C TRP A 91 4.99 -8.11 -16.26
N LEU A 92 5.65 -7.19 -15.55
CA LEU A 92 6.19 -5.98 -16.15
C LEU A 92 7.42 -6.34 -16.99
N PRO A 93 7.58 -5.71 -18.17
CA PRO A 93 8.76 -5.92 -18.98
C PRO A 93 10.01 -5.57 -18.17
N ARG A 94 11.10 -6.34 -18.35
CA ARG A 94 12.43 -6.09 -17.74
C ARG A 94 13.08 -4.78 -18.21
N ALA A 95 12.32 -3.89 -18.83
CA ALA A 95 12.78 -2.59 -19.26
C ALA A 95 13.31 -1.80 -18.06
N SER A 96 14.48 -1.21 -18.24
CA SER A 96 15.10 -0.33 -17.25
C SER A 96 14.99 1.12 -17.72
N TYR A 97 14.53 2.01 -16.85
CA TYR A 97 14.54 3.45 -17.09
C TYR A 97 15.62 4.07 -16.19
N GLN A 98 16.61 4.74 -16.77
CA GLN A 98 17.74 5.35 -16.04
C GLN A 98 18.46 4.36 -15.08
N GLY A 99 18.58 3.09 -15.48
CA GLY A 99 19.23 2.05 -14.65
C GLY A 99 18.33 1.44 -13.57
N LEU A 100 17.10 1.92 -13.39
CA LEU A 100 16.11 1.37 -12.47
C LEU A 100 15.18 0.40 -13.19
N SER A 101 14.86 -0.74 -12.57
CA SER A 101 13.92 -1.70 -13.15
C SER A 101 12.48 -1.17 -13.11
N ALA A 102 11.67 -1.47 -14.13
CA ALA A 102 10.25 -1.12 -14.13
C ALA A 102 9.49 -1.71 -12.92
N ALA A 103 9.88 -2.90 -12.47
CA ALA A 103 9.35 -3.52 -11.26
C ALA A 103 9.63 -2.70 -10.00
N TYR A 104 10.83 -2.12 -9.88
CA TYR A 104 11.19 -1.25 -8.77
C TYR A 104 10.40 0.06 -8.78
N LEU A 105 10.24 0.69 -9.95
CA LEU A 105 9.39 1.88 -10.07
C LEU A 105 7.93 1.58 -9.72
N ALA A 106 7.41 0.44 -10.16
CA ALA A 106 6.07 -0.02 -9.78
C ALA A 106 5.96 -0.28 -8.27
N ALA A 107 7.02 -0.78 -7.65
CA ALA A 107 7.10 -0.95 -6.21
C ALA A 107 6.95 0.37 -5.46
N CYS A 108 7.72 1.38 -5.84
CA CYS A 108 7.63 2.71 -5.27
C CYS A 108 6.25 3.34 -5.45
N LEU A 109 5.61 3.15 -6.60
CA LEU A 109 4.29 3.74 -6.90
C LEU A 109 3.12 3.01 -6.21
N THR A 110 3.30 1.75 -5.83
CA THR A 110 2.24 0.90 -5.29
C THR A 110 1.55 1.45 -4.04
N PRO A 111 2.28 1.93 -3.00
CA PRO A 111 1.66 2.57 -1.84
C PRO A 111 0.75 3.74 -2.22
N TYR A 112 1.16 4.59 -3.17
CA TYR A 112 0.37 5.73 -3.63
C TYR A 112 -0.88 5.28 -4.38
N LEU A 113 -0.75 4.29 -5.26
CA LEU A 113 -1.88 3.71 -5.98
C LEU A 113 -2.90 3.09 -5.02
N LEU A 114 -2.45 2.39 -3.97
CA LEU A 114 -3.34 1.82 -2.95
C LEU A 114 -4.08 2.92 -2.17
N VAL A 115 -3.41 4.00 -1.77
CA VAL A 115 -4.07 5.16 -1.16
C VAL A 115 -5.12 5.75 -2.10
N SER A 116 -4.76 5.99 -3.36
CA SER A 116 -5.68 6.56 -4.36
C SER A 116 -6.89 5.66 -4.61
N LEU A 117 -6.68 4.34 -4.73
CA LEU A 117 -7.75 3.36 -4.92
C LEU A 117 -8.67 3.29 -3.69
N GLN A 118 -8.12 3.33 -2.48
CA GLN A 118 -8.91 3.31 -1.24
C GLN A 118 -9.76 4.58 -1.09
N ILE A 119 -9.19 5.75 -1.43
CA ILE A 119 -9.93 7.02 -1.44
C ILE A 119 -11.02 7.00 -2.52
N LEU A 120 -10.69 6.54 -3.74
CA LEU A 120 -11.65 6.45 -4.84
C LEU A 120 -12.80 5.50 -4.51
N TRP A 121 -12.48 4.32 -3.98
CA TRP A 121 -13.44 3.33 -3.49
C TRP A 121 -14.38 3.92 -2.44
N TYR A 122 -13.84 4.69 -1.50
CA TYR A 122 -14.64 5.35 -0.50
C TYR A 122 -15.66 6.30 -1.13
N PHE A 123 -15.23 7.17 -2.06
CA PHE A 123 -16.14 8.09 -2.74
C PHE A 123 -17.20 7.38 -3.60
N THR A 124 -16.83 6.33 -4.32
CA THR A 124 -17.80 5.56 -5.12
C THR A 124 -18.77 4.81 -4.23
N ALA A 125 -18.31 4.11 -3.18
CA ALA A 125 -19.16 3.40 -2.23
C ALA A 125 -20.18 4.33 -1.56
N GLN A 126 -19.77 5.55 -1.17
CA GLN A 126 -20.67 6.59 -0.64
C GLN A 126 -21.74 6.99 -1.66
N ARG A 127 -21.35 7.23 -2.92
CA ARG A 127 -22.28 7.62 -3.98
C ARG A 127 -23.31 6.53 -4.28
N PHE A 128 -22.91 5.26 -4.22
CA PHE A 128 -23.84 4.14 -4.37
C PHE A 128 -24.77 4.02 -3.16
N MET A 129 -24.26 4.06 -1.93
CA MET A 129 -25.11 3.95 -0.73
C MET A 129 -26.11 5.11 -0.60
N GLY A 130 -25.71 6.35 -0.89
CA GLY A 130 -26.63 7.50 -0.89
C GLY A 130 -27.72 7.42 -1.96
N LYS A 131 -27.46 6.75 -3.09
CA LYS A 131 -28.46 6.53 -4.15
C LYS A 131 -29.51 5.47 -3.77
N TYR A 132 -29.14 4.49 -2.93
CA TYR A 132 -30.04 3.42 -2.51
C TYR A 132 -30.71 3.65 -1.14
N GLN A 133 -30.32 4.69 -0.39
CA GLN A 133 -31.03 5.08 0.84
C GLN A 133 -32.50 5.44 0.60
N TRP A 134 -32.84 5.98 -0.57
CA TRP A 134 -34.22 6.30 -0.97
C TRP A 134 -35.08 5.09 -1.35
N VAL A 135 -34.47 3.91 -1.52
CA VAL A 135 -35.18 2.66 -1.89
C VAL A 135 -35.55 1.84 -0.64
N LEU A 136 -34.96 2.16 0.51
CA LEU A 136 -35.15 1.46 1.78
C LEU A 136 -36.05 2.21 2.78
N HIS A 137 -36.62 3.35 2.38
CA HIS A 137 -37.64 4.11 3.10
C HIS A 137 -38.93 4.12 2.29
#